data_AF-A0A8T0TS36-F1
#
_entry.id   AF-A0A8T0TS36-F1
#
_cell.length_a   1.000
_cell.length_b   1.000
_cell.length_c   1.000
_cell.angle_alpha   90.00
_cell.angle_beta   90.00
_cell.angle_gamma   90.00
#
_symmetry.space_group_name_H-M   'P 1'
#
loop_
_entity.id
_entity.type
_entity.pdbx_description
1 polymer ?
#
loop_
_entity_poly.entity_id
_entity_poly.type
_entity_poly.pdbx_seq_one_letter_code
_entity_poly.pdbx_strand_id
1 'polypeptide(L)'
;MESWIAARSVMKVRTFQIIVLQGIVGSLPWAAVVFFTMWFELIGFNNSSSAALNSFFGIGGAIGSFLGGVIADRLSMYYPDSARIMCAQFSTFMGIPFSWILLTVIPQSVDYWSAYAITLFLTGITISWCASCANNPMFAEVVAPKHRTMIYAFDRALEGSFGSLAAPAVGIVSEKIYGYNTKTVDLANGSVDGAYALSRGLLIMMAVPFALCLIFYTPLYYVFKRDRENAILASIEEQEHI
;
A
#
# COMPACT_ATOMS: atom_id res chain seq x y z
N MET A 1 22.46 -24.81 -8.37
CA MET A 1 21.76 -25.58 -7.31
C MET A 1 21.62 -24.76 -6.03
N GLU A 2 22.66 -24.05 -5.60
CA GLU A 2 22.64 -23.15 -4.43
C GLU A 2 21.54 -22.07 -4.46
N SER A 3 21.34 -21.40 -5.60
CA SER A 3 20.31 -20.37 -5.76
C SER A 3 18.88 -20.88 -5.51
N TRP A 4 18.57 -22.11 -5.95
CA TRP A 4 17.26 -22.75 -5.72
C TRP A 4 17.05 -23.14 -4.26
N ILE A 5 18.10 -23.57 -3.56
CA ILE A 5 18.04 -23.91 -2.14
C ILE A 5 17.87 -22.64 -1.30
N ALA A 6 18.58 -21.57 -1.65
CA ALA A 6 18.43 -20.26 -1.03
C ALA A 6 17.01 -19.69 -1.25
N ALA A 7 16.47 -19.77 -2.46
CA ALA A 7 15.11 -19.33 -2.76
C ALA A 7 14.07 -20.10 -1.94
N ARG A 8 14.23 -21.43 -1.83
CA ARG A 8 13.35 -22.26 -1.00
C ARG A 8 13.46 -21.95 0.50
N SER A 9 14.64 -21.54 0.96
CA SER A 9 14.85 -21.09 2.34
C SER A 9 14.12 -19.77 2.62
N VAL A 10 14.28 -18.78 1.73
CA VAL A 10 13.60 -17.48 1.81
C VAL A 10 12.07 -17.64 1.78
N MET A 11 11.54 -18.48 0.89
CA MET A 11 10.09 -18.73 0.81
C MET A 11 9.49 -19.45 2.03
N LYS A 12 10.32 -20.09 2.88
CA LYS A 12 9.88 -20.73 4.13
C LYS A 12 9.81 -19.75 5.30
N VAL A 13 10.43 -18.57 5.19
CA VAL A 13 10.38 -17.56 6.24
C VAL A 13 8.93 -17.09 6.39
N ARG A 14 8.36 -17.26 7.59
CA ARG A 14 6.94 -16.96 7.82
C ARG A 14 6.69 -15.46 7.73
N THR A 15 7.64 -14.65 8.19
CA THR A 15 7.65 -13.20 8.01
C THR A 15 7.52 -12.83 6.53
N PHE A 16 8.26 -13.51 5.65
CA PHE A 16 8.17 -13.27 4.20
C PHE A 16 6.79 -13.61 3.65
N GLN A 17 6.23 -14.77 4.02
CA GLN A 17 4.90 -15.18 3.55
C GLN A 17 3.80 -14.20 3.98
N ILE A 18 3.85 -13.71 5.22
CA ILE A 18 2.86 -12.77 5.73
C ILE A 18 3.01 -11.40 5.06
N ILE A 19 4.24 -10.90 4.89
CA ILE A 19 4.45 -9.61 4.21
C ILE A 19 4.03 -9.71 2.74
N VAL A 20 4.35 -10.80 2.02
CA VAL A 20 3.89 -10.98 0.64
C VAL A 20 2.36 -11.03 0.57
N LEU A 21 1.69 -11.76 1.48
CA LEU A 21 0.23 -11.80 1.52
C LEU A 21 -0.36 -10.41 1.78
N GLN A 22 0.23 -9.67 2.72
CA GLN A 22 -0.12 -8.27 2.99
C GLN A 22 0.10 -7.40 1.76
N GLY A 23 1.23 -7.56 1.07
CA GLY A 23 1.62 -6.80 -0.12
C GLY A 23 0.67 -7.00 -1.29
N ILE A 24 0.25 -8.26 -1.52
CA ILE A 24 -0.77 -8.59 -2.53
C ILE A 24 -2.06 -7.82 -2.24
N VAL A 25 -2.55 -7.84 -1.00
CA VAL A 25 -3.77 -7.10 -0.63
C VAL A 25 -3.53 -5.59 -0.62
N GLY A 26 -2.38 -5.14 -0.15
CA GLY A 26 -1.99 -3.74 -0.06
C GLY A 26 -1.71 -3.10 -1.42
N SER A 27 -1.53 -3.89 -2.47
CA SER A 27 -1.44 -3.40 -3.86
C SER A 27 -2.81 -3.01 -4.43
N LEU A 28 -3.92 -3.54 -3.88
CA LEU A 28 -5.27 -3.26 -4.37
C LEU A 28 -5.65 -1.77 -4.24
N PRO A 29 -5.43 -1.09 -3.09
CA PRO A 29 -5.66 0.36 -2.99
C PRO A 29 -4.81 1.17 -3.95
N TRP A 30 -3.55 0.79 -4.20
CA TRP A 30 -2.68 1.50 -5.15
C TRP A 30 -3.21 1.41 -6.59
N ALA A 31 -3.80 0.27 -6.97
CA ALA A 31 -4.48 0.16 -8.25
C ALA A 31 -5.75 1.03 -8.31
N ALA A 32 -6.48 1.17 -7.20
CA ALA A 32 -7.64 2.07 -7.13
C ALA A 32 -7.24 3.55 -7.31
N VAL A 33 -6.09 3.96 -6.77
CA VAL A 33 -5.56 5.33 -6.94
C VAL A 33 -5.35 5.70 -8.42
N VAL A 34 -5.01 4.75 -9.29
CA VAL A 34 -4.86 5.01 -10.74
C VAL A 34 -6.15 5.55 -11.37
N PHE A 35 -7.31 5.18 -10.83
CA PHE A 35 -8.61 5.66 -11.29
C PHE A 35 -8.98 7.03 -10.72
N PHE A 36 -8.19 7.64 -9.83
CA PHE A 36 -8.48 8.96 -9.28
C PHE A 36 -8.52 10.04 -10.34
N THR A 37 -7.61 10.00 -11.33
CA THR A 37 -7.62 10.94 -12.46
C THR A 37 -8.95 10.91 -13.19
N MET A 38 -9.41 9.70 -13.53
CA MET A 38 -10.69 9.50 -14.19
C MET A 38 -11.85 9.96 -13.30
N TRP A 39 -11.82 9.67 -12.00
CA TRP A 39 -12.84 10.14 -11.07
C TRP A 39 -12.89 11.67 -10.98
N PHE A 40 -11.75 12.36 -10.91
CA PHE A 40 -11.72 13.83 -10.92
C PHE A 40 -12.28 14.42 -12.23
N GLU A 41 -11.95 13.81 -13.38
CA GLU A 41 -12.51 14.23 -14.66
C GLU A 41 -14.03 14.01 -14.72
N LEU A 42 -14.56 12.93 -14.12
CA LEU A 42 -16.00 12.70 -14.02
C LEU A 42 -16.73 13.71 -13.14
N ILE A 43 -16.07 14.25 -12.10
CA ILE A 43 -16.58 15.37 -11.29
C ILE A 43 -16.68 16.66 -12.12
N GLY A 44 -15.88 16.77 -13.19
CA GLY A 44 -15.79 17.96 -14.03
C GLY A 44 -14.50 18.76 -13.86
N PHE A 45 -13.49 18.23 -13.16
CA PHE A 45 -12.17 18.84 -13.13
C PHE A 45 -11.50 18.74 -14.51
N ASN A 46 -10.79 19.80 -14.91
CA ASN A 46 -9.96 19.76 -16.11
C ASN A 46 -8.70 18.91 -15.88
N ASN A 47 -8.10 18.43 -16.97
CA ASN A 47 -6.93 17.54 -16.93
C ASN A 47 -5.76 18.14 -16.14
N SER A 48 -5.53 19.45 -16.23
CA SER A 48 -4.47 20.14 -15.49
C SER A 48 -4.70 20.11 -13.97
N SER A 49 -5.95 20.28 -13.54
CA SER A 49 -6.33 20.26 -12.12
C SER A 49 -6.27 18.84 -11.55
N SER A 50 -6.74 17.85 -12.31
CA SER A 50 -6.63 16.42 -11.95
C SER A 50 -5.16 15.98 -11.87
N ALA A 51 -4.32 16.42 -12.81
CA ALA A 51 -2.88 16.16 -12.78
C ALA A 51 -2.20 16.83 -11.57
N ALA A 52 -2.60 18.07 -11.24
CA ALA A 52 -2.09 18.76 -10.07
C ALA A 52 -2.46 18.02 -8.76
N LEU A 53 -3.71 17.60 -8.60
CA LEU A 53 -4.18 16.81 -7.44
C LEU A 53 -3.38 15.52 -7.26
N ASN A 54 -3.18 14.76 -8.35
CA ASN A 54 -2.33 13.57 -8.32
C ASN A 54 -0.86 13.89 -8.00
N SER A 55 -0.36 15.04 -8.44
CA SER A 55 0.99 15.49 -8.11
C SER A 55 1.12 15.81 -6.62
N PHE A 56 0.13 16.48 -6.01
CA PHE A 56 0.09 16.70 -4.56
C PHE A 56 0.08 15.38 -3.78
N PHE A 57 -0.73 14.41 -4.23
CA PHE A 57 -0.73 13.07 -3.66
C PHE A 57 0.65 12.41 -3.75
N GLY A 58 1.31 12.47 -4.91
CA GLY A 58 2.65 11.91 -5.13
C GLY A 58 3.74 12.57 -4.28
N ILE A 59 3.72 13.89 -4.16
CA ILE A 59 4.63 14.65 -3.29
C ILE A 59 4.41 14.25 -1.83
N GLY A 60 3.14 14.17 -1.39
CA GLY A 60 2.78 13.66 -0.07
C GLY A 60 3.29 12.23 0.15
N GLY A 61 3.16 11.36 -0.85
CA GLY A 61 3.69 10.00 -0.87
C GLY A 61 5.20 9.93 -0.67
N ALA A 62 5.96 10.77 -1.35
CA ALA A 62 7.41 10.82 -1.23
C ALA A 62 7.84 11.31 0.16
N ILE A 63 7.24 12.39 0.66
CA ILE A 63 7.50 12.93 2.00
C ILE A 63 7.10 11.90 3.06
N GLY A 64 5.93 11.29 2.92
CA GLY A 64 5.46 10.25 3.81
C GLY A 64 6.38 9.05 3.87
N SER A 65 6.87 8.57 2.72
CA SER A 65 7.80 7.44 2.67
C SER A 65 9.09 7.73 3.44
N PHE A 66 9.62 8.95 3.32
CA PHE A 66 10.79 9.41 4.06
C PHE A 66 10.50 9.53 5.56
N LEU A 67 9.43 10.24 5.95
CA LEU A 67 9.05 10.43 7.35
C LEU A 67 8.74 9.10 8.03
N GLY A 68 8.02 8.21 7.37
CA GLY A 68 7.69 6.88 7.87
C GLY A 68 8.93 6.05 8.17
N GLY A 69 9.93 6.09 7.28
CA GLY A 69 11.22 5.44 7.51
C GLY A 69 11.96 6.02 8.73
N VAL A 70 12.10 7.35 8.80
CA VAL A 70 12.79 8.03 9.91
C VAL A 70 12.10 7.77 11.25
N ILE A 71 10.77 7.86 11.30
CA ILE A 71 9.98 7.62 12.53
C ILE A 71 10.13 6.17 12.96
N ALA A 72 10.04 5.23 12.02
CA ALA A 72 10.19 3.80 12.31
C ALA A 72 11.58 3.46 12.84
N ASP A 73 12.64 4.00 12.24
CA ASP A 73 14.01 3.74 12.68
C ASP A 73 14.26 4.31 14.08
N ARG A 74 13.74 5.50 14.38
CA ARG A 74 13.82 6.11 15.73
C ARG A 74 13.05 5.29 16.77
N LEU A 75 11.84 4.85 16.44
CA LEU A 75 11.05 4.01 17.35
C LEU A 75 11.65 2.62 17.54
N SER A 76 12.31 2.08 16.51
CA SER A 76 12.98 0.77 16.58
C SER A 76 14.17 0.77 17.54
N MET A 77 14.74 1.94 17.88
CA MET A 77 15.74 2.03 18.96
C MET A 77 15.14 1.73 20.34
N TYR A 78 13.86 2.00 20.55
CA TYR A 78 13.17 1.75 21.82
C TYR A 78 12.38 0.43 21.81
N TYR A 79 11.72 0.11 20.70
CA TYR A 79 10.90 -1.08 20.51
C TYR A 79 11.32 -1.85 19.24
N PRO A 80 12.45 -2.59 19.29
CA PRO A 80 13.09 -3.16 18.09
C PRO A 80 12.21 -4.15 17.33
N ASP A 81 11.38 -4.94 18.02
CA ASP A 81 10.58 -5.99 17.38
C ASP A 81 9.18 -5.52 16.96
N SER A 82 8.70 -4.38 17.49
CA SER A 82 7.30 -3.97 17.38
C SER A 82 7.11 -2.61 16.69
N ALA A 83 8.09 -1.70 16.78
CA ALA A 83 7.97 -0.34 16.25
C ALA A 83 7.61 -0.30 14.76
N ARG A 84 8.32 -1.08 13.94
CA ARG A 84 8.09 -1.14 12.49
C ARG A 84 6.66 -1.59 12.17
N ILE A 85 6.15 -2.57 12.90
CA ILE A 85 4.80 -3.12 12.70
C ILE A 85 3.74 -2.10 13.14
N MET A 86 3.94 -1.43 14.28
CA MET A 86 3.05 -0.38 14.77
C MET A 86 2.91 0.77 13.77
N CYS A 87 4.02 1.21 13.18
CA CYS A 87 4.03 2.26 12.17
C CYS A 87 3.32 1.83 10.87
N ALA A 88 3.50 0.59 10.42
CA ALA A 88 2.77 0.07 9.26
C ALA A 88 1.26 -0.06 9.53
N GLN A 89 0.88 -0.49 10.73
CA GLN A 89 -0.53 -0.53 11.14
C GLN A 89 -1.13 0.86 11.23
N PHE A 90 -0.42 1.84 11.79
CA PHE A 90 -0.86 3.22 11.80
C PHE A 90 -1.10 3.74 10.38
N SER A 91 -0.15 3.54 9.47
CA SER A 91 -0.24 3.95 8.08
C SER A 91 -1.45 3.35 7.35
N THR A 92 -1.62 2.03 7.50
CA THR A 92 -2.74 1.29 6.91
C THR A 92 -4.08 1.73 7.51
N PHE A 93 -4.13 1.95 8.83
CA PHE A 93 -5.32 2.39 9.54
C PHE A 93 -5.76 3.77 9.06
N MET A 94 -4.83 4.72 8.93
CA MET A 94 -5.12 6.08 8.43
C MET A 94 -5.63 6.07 6.99
N GLY A 95 -5.29 5.06 6.18
CA GLY A 95 -5.83 4.89 4.84
C GLY A 95 -7.36 4.77 4.81
N ILE A 96 -7.99 4.16 5.83
CA ILE A 96 -9.44 3.98 5.91
C ILE A 96 -10.20 5.31 6.09
N PRO A 97 -9.96 6.12 7.15
CA PRO A 97 -10.66 7.38 7.35
C PRO A 97 -10.36 8.38 6.25
N PHE A 98 -9.12 8.43 5.72
CA PHE A 98 -8.81 9.34 4.62
C PHE A 98 -9.50 8.95 3.32
N SER A 99 -9.60 7.65 3.00
CA SER A 99 -10.37 7.20 1.83
C SER A 99 -11.86 7.55 1.98
N TRP A 100 -12.41 7.40 3.18
CA TRP A 100 -13.79 7.78 3.47
C TRP A 100 -14.03 9.29 3.36
N ILE A 101 -13.13 10.11 3.92
CA ILE A 101 -13.20 11.57 3.82
C ILE A 101 -13.14 12.00 2.35
N LEU A 102 -12.15 11.50 1.62
CA LEU A 102 -11.91 11.87 0.23
C LEU A 102 -13.09 11.54 -0.68
N LEU A 103 -13.64 10.32 -0.57
CA LEU A 103 -14.62 9.79 -1.53
C LEU A 103 -16.08 10.03 -1.12
N THR A 104 -16.36 10.29 0.18
CA THR A 104 -17.73 10.43 0.70
C THR A 104 -18.02 11.78 1.34
N VAL A 105 -17.07 12.35 2.10
CA VAL A 105 -17.32 13.58 2.89
C VAL A 105 -17.18 14.82 2.03
N ILE A 106 -16.19 14.88 1.14
CA ILE A 106 -15.99 16.03 0.26
C ILE A 106 -17.07 16.00 -0.83
N PRO A 107 -17.90 17.06 -0.96
CA PRO A 107 -18.88 17.13 -2.03
C PRO A 107 -18.19 17.06 -3.39
N GLN A 108 -18.71 16.21 -4.29
CA GLN A 108 -18.20 16.00 -5.64
C GLN A 108 -18.53 17.20 -6.54
N SER A 109 -17.86 18.33 -6.29
CA SER A 109 -17.92 19.56 -7.07
C SER A 109 -16.51 20.12 -7.27
N VAL A 110 -16.34 20.86 -8.37
CA VAL A 110 -15.09 21.55 -8.74
C VAL A 110 -14.70 22.65 -7.75
N ASP A 111 -15.65 23.18 -6.98
CA ASP A 111 -15.43 24.27 -6.02
C ASP A 111 -14.52 23.85 -4.85
N TYR A 112 -14.43 22.55 -4.56
CA TYR A 112 -13.71 22.00 -3.42
C TYR A 112 -12.28 21.54 -3.77
N TRP A 113 -11.67 22.09 -4.83
CA TRP A 113 -10.32 21.70 -5.27
C TRP A 113 -9.28 21.71 -4.14
N SER A 114 -9.25 22.77 -3.32
CA SER A 114 -8.30 22.88 -2.21
C SER A 114 -8.52 21.81 -1.13
N ALA A 115 -9.77 21.43 -0.86
CA ALA A 115 -10.08 20.37 0.09
C ALA A 115 -9.60 19.00 -0.41
N TYR A 116 -9.75 18.73 -1.71
CA TYR A 116 -9.18 17.55 -2.36
C TYR A 116 -7.65 17.55 -2.27
N ALA A 117 -7.00 18.67 -2.60
CA ALA A 117 -5.54 18.79 -2.57
C ALA A 117 -4.96 18.53 -1.18
N ILE A 118 -5.53 19.15 -0.14
CA ILE A 118 -5.09 18.96 1.25
C ILE A 118 -5.31 17.50 1.68
N THR A 119 -6.49 16.95 1.40
CA THR A 119 -6.82 15.57 1.80
C THR A 119 -5.92 14.56 1.11
N LEU A 120 -5.68 14.71 -0.20
CA LEU A 120 -4.76 13.86 -0.95
C LEU A 120 -3.32 13.98 -0.46
N PHE A 121 -2.85 15.19 -0.16
CA PHE A 121 -1.51 15.40 0.39
C PHE A 121 -1.35 14.70 1.74
N LEU A 122 -2.31 14.87 2.66
CA LEU A 122 -2.31 14.17 3.96
C LEU A 122 -2.44 12.66 3.82
N THR A 123 -3.26 12.20 2.87
CA THR A 123 -3.39 10.77 2.55
C THR A 123 -2.05 10.22 2.09
N GLY A 124 -1.41 10.86 1.10
CA GLY A 124 -0.10 10.45 0.59
C GLY A 124 0.98 10.42 1.69
N ILE A 125 0.97 11.42 2.58
CA ILE A 125 1.88 11.43 3.73
C ILE A 125 1.65 10.23 4.63
N THR A 126 0.42 9.76 4.83
CA THR A 126 0.11 8.76 5.86
C THR A 126 0.08 7.32 5.34
N ILE A 127 -0.33 7.06 4.10
CA ILE A 127 -0.49 5.68 3.59
C ILE A 127 0.79 5.07 3.00
N SER A 128 1.83 5.87 2.79
CA SER A 128 3.04 5.46 2.06
C SER A 128 4.07 4.72 2.92
N TRP A 129 3.84 4.56 4.24
CA TRP A 129 4.90 4.13 5.15
C TRP A 129 5.14 2.63 5.10
N CYS A 130 4.15 1.81 4.77
CA CYS A 130 4.20 0.35 4.91
C CYS A 130 5.47 -0.28 4.28
N ALA A 131 5.84 0.15 3.07
CA ALA A 131 7.02 -0.36 2.37
C ALA A 131 8.35 0.13 2.98
N SER A 132 8.47 1.44 3.25
CA SER A 132 9.72 2.05 3.71
C SER A 132 10.00 1.82 5.19
N CYS A 133 8.97 1.77 6.03
CA CYS A 133 9.06 1.59 7.47
C CYS A 133 9.22 0.12 7.87
N ALA A 134 8.40 -0.76 7.28
CA ALA A 134 8.24 -2.14 7.77
C ALA A 134 8.72 -3.18 6.77
N ASN A 135 8.12 -3.27 5.58
CA ASN A 135 8.34 -4.42 4.71
C ASN A 135 9.82 -4.55 4.29
N ASN A 136 10.41 -3.49 3.73
CA ASN A 136 11.79 -3.54 3.26
C ASN A 136 12.80 -3.74 4.41
N PRO A 137 12.72 -3.00 5.53
CA PRO A 137 13.66 -3.21 6.63
C PRO A 137 13.49 -4.57 7.32
N MET A 138 12.26 -5.07 7.49
CA MET A 138 12.04 -6.40 8.08
C MET A 138 12.65 -7.50 7.22
N PHE A 139 12.57 -7.41 5.88
CA PHE A 139 13.27 -8.33 4.99
C PHE A 139 14.79 -8.27 5.14
N ALA A 140 15.35 -7.08 5.34
CA ALA A 140 16.79 -6.92 5.59
C ALA A 140 17.23 -7.62 6.89
N GLU A 141 16.36 -7.67 7.89
CA GLU A 141 16.63 -8.24 9.22
C GLU A 141 16.42 -9.76 9.28
N VAL A 142 15.47 -10.32 8.53
CA VAL A 142 15.18 -11.78 8.55
C VAL A 142 15.96 -12.59 7.52
N VAL A 143 16.77 -11.94 6.67
CA VAL A 143 17.54 -12.60 5.62
C VAL A 143 19.00 -12.15 5.61
N ALA A 144 19.90 -13.12 5.48
CA ALA A 144 21.33 -12.88 5.34
C ALA A 144 21.65 -11.95 4.15
N PRO A 145 22.70 -11.11 4.25
CA PRO A 145 23.05 -10.14 3.20
C PRO A 145 23.15 -10.72 1.79
N LYS A 146 23.68 -11.95 1.66
CA LYS A 146 23.80 -12.71 0.40
C LYS A 146 22.48 -13.00 -0.31
N HIS A 147 21.35 -12.94 0.38
CA HIS A 147 20.03 -13.29 -0.17
C HIS A 147 19.03 -12.11 -0.15
N ARG A 148 19.44 -10.91 0.29
CA ARG A 148 18.55 -9.73 0.37
C ARG A 148 17.99 -9.31 -0.99
N THR A 149 18.83 -9.26 -2.02
CA THR A 149 18.37 -8.91 -3.38
C THR A 149 17.29 -9.88 -3.88
N MET A 150 17.42 -11.16 -3.53
CA MET A 150 16.49 -12.19 -3.94
C MET A 150 15.13 -12.05 -3.26
N ILE A 151 15.09 -11.83 -1.94
CA ILE A 151 13.81 -11.65 -1.22
C ILE A 151 13.06 -10.41 -1.74
N TYR A 152 13.76 -9.30 -2.00
CA TYR A 152 13.14 -8.11 -2.59
C TYR A 152 12.61 -8.36 -4.01
N ALA A 153 13.37 -9.11 -4.83
CA ALA A 153 12.93 -9.44 -6.18
C ALA A 153 11.68 -10.33 -6.18
N PHE A 154 11.63 -11.34 -5.30
CA PHE A 154 10.44 -12.20 -5.17
C PHE A 154 9.24 -11.45 -4.62
N ASP A 155 9.45 -10.59 -3.62
CA ASP A 155 8.40 -9.71 -3.09
C ASP A 155 7.79 -8.86 -4.21
N ARG A 156 8.61 -8.08 -4.92
CA ARG A 156 8.15 -7.23 -6.02
C ARG A 156 7.48 -8.02 -7.15
N ALA A 157 8.02 -9.19 -7.48
CA ALA A 157 7.46 -10.05 -8.52
C ALA A 157 6.07 -10.59 -8.13
N LEU A 158 5.90 -11.04 -6.88
CA LEU A 158 4.63 -11.58 -6.39
C LEU A 158 3.60 -10.46 -6.17
N GLU A 159 3.96 -9.42 -5.43
CA GLU A 159 3.10 -8.25 -5.21
C GLU A 159 2.66 -7.63 -6.54
N GLY A 160 3.59 -7.42 -7.48
CA GLY A 160 3.27 -6.83 -8.78
C GLY A 160 2.40 -7.73 -9.66
N SER A 161 2.68 -9.04 -9.70
CA SER A 161 1.92 -9.99 -10.52
C SER A 161 0.47 -10.11 -10.03
N PHE A 162 0.26 -10.31 -8.73
CA PHE A 162 -1.09 -10.40 -8.18
C PHE A 162 -1.78 -9.03 -8.10
N GLY A 163 -1.02 -7.97 -7.86
CA GLY A 163 -1.54 -6.59 -7.87
C GLY A 163 -2.07 -6.17 -9.24
N SER A 164 -1.57 -6.74 -10.34
CA SER A 164 -2.13 -6.50 -11.68
C SER A 164 -3.60 -6.92 -11.81
N LEU A 165 -4.06 -7.89 -11.00
CA LEU A 165 -5.46 -8.35 -10.97
C LEU A 165 -6.40 -7.34 -10.29
N ALA A 166 -5.85 -6.35 -9.58
CA ALA A 166 -6.61 -5.34 -8.87
C ALA A 166 -7.38 -4.42 -9.83
N ALA A 167 -6.75 -3.97 -10.92
CA ALA A 167 -7.38 -3.04 -11.86
C ALA A 167 -8.63 -3.64 -12.53
N PRO A 168 -8.60 -4.90 -13.04
CA PRO A 168 -9.82 -5.60 -13.45
C PRO A 168 -10.86 -5.74 -12.34
N ALA A 169 -10.44 -6.03 -11.10
CA ALA A 169 -11.35 -6.16 -9.97
C ALA A 169 -12.08 -4.84 -9.65
N VAL A 170 -11.37 -3.70 -9.64
CA VAL A 170 -11.96 -2.37 -9.46
C VAL A 170 -13.00 -2.09 -10.55
N GLY A 171 -12.68 -2.40 -11.82
CA GLY A 171 -13.60 -2.25 -12.94
C GLY A 171 -14.88 -3.09 -12.77
N ILE A 172 -14.72 -4.38 -12.45
CA ILE A 172 -15.86 -5.31 -12.24
C ILE A 172 -16.73 -4.87 -11.07
N VAL A 173 -16.14 -4.46 -9.94
CA VAL A 173 -16.88 -3.98 -8.76
C VAL A 173 -17.67 -2.72 -9.12
N SER A 174 -17.03 -1.76 -9.81
CA SER A 174 -17.68 -0.51 -10.20
C SER A 174 -18.82 -0.75 -11.20
N GLU A 175 -18.63 -1.60 -12.20
CA GLU A 175 -19.62 -1.91 -13.24
C GLU A 175 -20.76 -2.79 -12.73
N LYS A 176 -20.46 -3.91 -12.07
CA LYS A 176 -21.47 -4.92 -11.70
C LYS A 176 -22.17 -4.65 -10.37
N ILE A 177 -21.49 -4.04 -9.40
CA ILE A 177 -22.06 -3.81 -8.05
C ILE A 177 -22.67 -2.43 -7.96
N TYR A 178 -22.03 -1.42 -8.56
CA TYR A 178 -22.46 -0.02 -8.47
C TYR A 178 -23.09 0.53 -9.75
N GLY A 179 -23.19 -0.27 -10.81
CA GLY A 179 -23.90 0.10 -12.03
C GLY A 179 -23.17 1.11 -12.91
N TYR A 180 -21.84 1.22 -12.79
CA TYR A 180 -21.04 2.11 -13.63
C TYR A 180 -21.12 1.67 -15.11
N ASN A 181 -21.81 2.44 -15.94
CA ASN A 181 -21.99 2.12 -17.35
C ASN A 181 -20.98 2.89 -18.23
N THR A 182 -19.90 2.23 -18.62
CA THR A 182 -18.82 2.78 -19.46
C THR A 182 -19.29 3.33 -20.81
N LYS A 183 -20.48 2.92 -21.30
CA LYS A 183 -21.01 3.32 -22.63
C LYS A 183 -21.89 4.56 -22.61
N THR A 184 -22.37 4.97 -21.44
CA THR A 184 -23.27 6.13 -21.29
C THR A 184 -22.62 7.30 -20.56
N VAL A 185 -21.41 7.10 -20.03
CA VAL A 185 -20.67 8.14 -19.32
C VAL A 185 -19.97 9.03 -20.34
N ASP A 186 -20.42 10.27 -20.42
CA ASP A 186 -19.79 11.30 -21.23
C ASP A 186 -18.61 11.91 -20.48
N LEU A 187 -17.40 11.42 -20.76
CA LEU A 187 -16.16 11.99 -20.25
C LEU A 187 -15.94 13.44 -20.72
N ALA A 188 -16.60 13.89 -21.80
CA ALA A 188 -16.42 15.24 -22.32
C ALA A 188 -17.23 16.29 -21.54
N ASN A 189 -18.38 15.92 -20.96
CA ASN A 189 -19.24 16.82 -20.19
C ASN A 189 -19.26 16.52 -18.67
N GLY A 190 -18.63 15.42 -18.25
CA GLY A 190 -18.70 14.92 -16.87
C GLY A 190 -20.00 14.18 -16.59
N SER A 191 -19.98 13.30 -15.59
CA SER A 191 -21.17 12.55 -15.17
C SER A 191 -21.17 12.42 -13.66
N VAL A 192 -22.00 13.23 -13.00
CA VAL A 192 -22.13 13.24 -11.53
C VAL A 192 -22.54 11.86 -11.01
N ASP A 193 -23.50 11.20 -11.67
CA ASP A 193 -23.93 9.83 -11.31
C ASP A 193 -22.80 8.81 -11.49
N GLY A 194 -22.01 8.94 -12.56
CA GLY A 194 -20.82 8.11 -12.80
C GLY A 194 -19.73 8.33 -11.77
N ALA A 195 -19.49 9.58 -11.36
CA ALA A 195 -18.53 9.94 -10.32
C ALA A 195 -18.93 9.35 -8.95
N TYR A 196 -20.22 9.39 -8.60
CA TYR A 196 -20.72 8.77 -7.38
C TYR A 196 -20.62 7.23 -7.42
N ALA A 197 -21.00 6.59 -8.51
CA ALA A 197 -20.87 5.13 -8.65
C ALA A 197 -19.41 4.68 -8.55
N LEU A 198 -18.49 5.39 -9.23
CA LEU A 198 -17.06 5.11 -9.18
C LEU A 198 -16.48 5.36 -7.77
N SER A 199 -16.85 6.46 -7.11
CA SER A 199 -16.36 6.77 -5.75
C SER A 199 -16.69 5.68 -4.72
N ARG A 200 -17.88 5.06 -4.83
CA ARG A 200 -18.28 3.95 -3.95
C ARG A 200 -17.49 2.68 -4.23
N GLY A 201 -17.24 2.38 -5.51
CA GLY A 201 -16.36 1.28 -5.92
C GLY A 201 -14.94 1.46 -5.39
N LEU A 202 -14.38 2.67 -5.55
CA LEU A 202 -13.06 3.03 -5.04
C LEU A 202 -13.00 2.93 -3.51
N LEU A 203 -14.04 3.38 -2.79
CA LEU A 203 -14.07 3.33 -1.33
C LEU A 203 -13.97 1.91 -0.81
N ILE A 204 -14.73 0.96 -1.38
CA ILE A 204 -14.63 -0.45 -0.98
C ILE A 204 -13.24 -1.00 -1.30
N MET A 205 -12.74 -0.72 -2.51
CA MET A 205 -11.44 -1.21 -2.98
C MET A 205 -10.24 -0.59 -2.25
N MET A 206 -10.44 0.47 -1.47
CA MET A 206 -9.44 1.01 -0.57
C MET A 206 -9.65 0.52 0.87
N ALA A 207 -10.86 0.69 1.42
CA ALA A 207 -11.13 0.43 2.83
C ALA A 207 -11.02 -1.06 3.19
N VAL A 208 -11.53 -1.97 2.37
CA VAL A 208 -11.48 -3.42 2.64
C VAL A 208 -10.05 -3.95 2.61
N PRO A 209 -9.23 -3.65 1.58
CA PRO A 209 -7.85 -4.09 1.58
C PRO A 209 -7.01 -3.46 2.70
N PHE A 210 -7.21 -2.18 3.04
CA PHE A 210 -6.54 -1.58 4.19
C PHE A 210 -6.92 -2.30 5.51
N ALA A 211 -8.20 -2.61 5.72
CA ALA A 211 -8.62 -3.38 6.90
C ALA A 211 -7.98 -4.79 6.94
N LEU A 212 -7.91 -5.47 5.80
CA LEU A 212 -7.24 -6.78 5.69
C LEU A 212 -5.73 -6.67 5.94
N CYS A 213 -5.07 -5.63 5.44
CA CYS A 213 -3.66 -5.38 5.72
C CYS A 213 -3.39 -5.20 7.23
N LEU A 214 -4.27 -4.51 7.97
CA LEU A 214 -4.15 -4.39 9.43
C LEU A 214 -4.17 -5.75 10.13
N ILE A 215 -5.07 -6.63 9.68
CA ILE A 215 -5.20 -7.99 10.21
C ILE A 215 -3.94 -8.79 9.89
N PHE A 216 -3.42 -8.73 8.67
CA PHE A 216 -2.20 -9.43 8.27
C PHE A 216 -0.93 -8.91 8.94
N TYR A 217 -0.88 -7.64 9.33
CA TYR A 217 0.23 -7.12 10.13
C TYR A 217 0.22 -7.64 11.58
N THR A 218 -0.92 -8.07 12.12
CA THR A 218 -1.04 -8.47 13.54
C THR A 218 -0.22 -9.73 13.90
N PRO A 219 -0.22 -10.81 13.10
CA PRO A 219 0.65 -11.96 13.36
C PRO A 219 2.16 -11.66 13.35
N LEU A 220 2.59 -10.58 12.69
CA LEU A 220 4.01 -10.24 12.58
C LEU A 220 4.63 -9.91 13.93
N TYR A 221 3.87 -9.44 14.93
CA TYR A 221 4.42 -9.16 16.27
C TYR A 221 5.08 -10.38 16.91
N TYR A 222 4.58 -11.58 16.61
CA TYR A 222 5.12 -12.83 17.15
C TYR A 222 6.10 -13.49 16.18
N VAL A 223 5.79 -13.47 14.88
CA VAL A 223 6.54 -14.19 13.85
C VAL A 223 7.87 -13.49 13.54
N PHE A 224 7.86 -12.16 13.46
CA PHE A 224 9.05 -11.39 13.12
C PHE A 224 10.17 -11.57 14.14
N LYS A 225 9.83 -11.48 15.43
CA LYS A 225 10.80 -11.67 16.51
C LYS A 225 11.52 -13.02 16.39
N ARG A 226 10.75 -14.09 16.19
CA ARG A 226 11.29 -15.45 16.04
C ARG A 226 12.17 -15.60 14.80
N ASP A 227 11.73 -15.07 13.65
CA ASP A 227 12.49 -15.19 12.40
C ASP A 227 13.77 -14.35 12.44
N ARG A 228 13.74 -13.18 13.09
CA ARG A 228 14.91 -12.32 13.33
C ARG A 228 15.95 -13.00 14.22
N GLU A 229 15.51 -13.60 15.33
CA GLU A 229 16.40 -14.37 16.22
C GLU A 229 17.06 -15.55 15.49
N ASN A 230 16.30 -16.30 14.68
CA ASN A 230 16.85 -17.39 13.86
C ASN A 230 17.87 -16.89 12.83
N ALA A 231 17.63 -15.73 12.21
CA ALA A 231 18.54 -15.14 11.25
C ALA A 231 19.85 -14.67 11.93
N ILE A 232 19.78 -14.13 13.14
CA ILE A 232 20.94 -13.76 13.94
C ILE A 232 21.76 -15.00 14.30
N LEU A 233 21.12 -16.06 14.81
CA LEU A 233 21.80 -17.31 15.18
C LEU A 233 22.51 -17.94 13.97
N ALA A 234 21.83 -18.03 12.83
CA ALA A 234 22.44 -18.55 11.59
C ALA A 234 23.64 -17.71 11.11
N SER A 235 23.62 -16.38 11.35
CA SER A 235 24.75 -15.52 11.00
C SER A 235 25.95 -15.70 11.93
N ILE A 236 25.72 -16.03 13.20
CA ILE A 236 26.78 -16.32 14.17
C ILE A 236 27.42 -17.67 13.84
N GLU A 237 26.62 -18.71 13.57
CA GLU A 237 27.12 -20.02 13.14
C GLU A 237 27.97 -19.93 11.85
N GLU A 238 27.53 -19.11 10.88
CA GLU A 238 28.33 -18.86 9.66
C GLU A 238 29.65 -18.14 9.95
N GLN A 239 29.73 -17.30 11.00
CA GLN A 239 30.97 -16.62 11.39
C GLN A 239 31.92 -17.52 12.19
N GLU A 240 31.40 -18.45 13.01
CA GLU A 240 32.21 -19.40 13.78
C GLU A 240 32.85 -20.49 12.90
N HIS A 241 32.29 -20.74 11.71
CA HIS A 241 32.79 -21.71 10.74
C HIS A 241 33.75 -21.13 9.66
N ILE A 242 34.13 -19.85 9.78
CA ILE A 242 35.14 -19.17 8.93
C ILE A 242 36.46 -19.04 9.68
#